data_AF-A0A1W5CSR6-F1
#
_entry.id   AF-A0A1W5CSR6-F1
#
_cell.length_a   1.000
_cell.length_b   1.000
_cell.length_c   1.000
_cell.angle_alpha   90.00
_cell.angle_beta   90.00
_cell.angle_gamma   90.00
#
_symmetry.space_group_name_H-M   'P 1'
#
loop_
_entity.id
_entity.type
_entity.pdbx_description
1 polymer ?
#
loop_
_entity_poly.entity_id
_entity_poly.type
_entity_poly.pdbx_seq_one_letter_code
_entity_poly.pdbx_strand_id
1 'polypeptide(L)'
;MRHLECGANILLQRKEKLSGTEDTGPLSDEVDEDLTPFFSRLDIQVTSFIDDRATLLPMIVPQGSFCLSGAVPDAFSSIDQARSCQCKIMHQLFHYIHTYQEEFSISQRERTFPEGLPSNVKNMAFNLSHQLHRWSAAFDGFYARSSPNMNPFDFRAGMVLKIHQKTACLMLEVPHPTHDNEYAAIVFMARQLLPTSVSSVRNTLVTQAPASCSMDTGAVAPLYFVAMNSANPSRRQEALAVLRSSRRPEGVWGGMLVAKVARRYLQLKKGRTQMEGGVPKVAEHFDFKVEGL
;
A
#
# COMPACT_ATOMS: atom_id res chain seq x y z
N MET A 1 0.07 -17.70 0.30
CA MET A 1 -0.90 -17.40 1.37
C MET A 1 -0.54 -18.17 2.64
N ARG A 2 -0.68 -19.51 2.68
CA ARG A 2 -0.27 -20.34 3.83
C ARG A 2 1.13 -20.05 4.37
N HIS A 3 2.12 -19.79 3.51
CA HIS A 3 3.50 -19.49 3.95
C HIS A 3 3.65 -18.18 4.73
N LEU A 4 2.84 -17.15 4.46
CA LEU A 4 2.90 -15.88 5.20
C LEU A 4 2.34 -16.04 6.61
N GLU A 5 1.20 -16.73 6.73
CA GLU A 5 0.56 -17.05 8.02
C GLU A 5 1.42 -18.00 8.84
N CYS A 6 1.98 -19.05 8.22
CA CYS A 6 2.94 -19.92 8.87
C CYS A 6 4.16 -19.13 9.35
N GLY A 7 4.73 -18.25 8.53
CA GLY A 7 5.89 -17.43 8.92
C GLY A 7 5.59 -16.46 10.06
N ALA A 8 4.43 -15.77 10.00
CA ALA A 8 3.98 -14.89 11.08
C ALA A 8 3.71 -15.66 12.39
N ASN A 9 3.09 -16.85 12.30
CA ASN A 9 2.85 -17.71 13.46
C ASN A 9 4.16 -18.24 14.06
N ILE A 10 5.16 -18.56 13.24
CA ILE A 10 6.50 -18.97 13.72
C ILE A 10 7.16 -17.82 14.50
N LEU A 11 7.12 -16.59 13.96
CA LEU A 11 7.62 -15.42 14.68
C LEU A 11 6.89 -15.19 16.00
N LEU A 12 5.58 -15.42 16.04
CA LEU A 12 4.80 -15.23 17.25
C LEU A 12 5.10 -16.26 18.31
N GLN A 13 5.12 -17.54 17.94
CA GLN A 13 5.52 -18.62 18.82
C GLN A 13 6.94 -18.42 19.35
N ARG A 14 7.81 -17.80 18.55
CA ARG A 14 9.17 -17.43 18.98
C ARG A 14 9.14 -16.30 20.00
N LYS A 15 8.43 -15.19 19.74
CA LYS A 15 8.27 -14.07 20.69
C LYS A 15 7.62 -14.48 22.01
N GLU A 16 6.59 -15.33 21.97
CA GLU A 16 5.91 -15.87 23.16
C GLU A 16 6.86 -16.74 24.00
N LYS A 17 7.66 -17.60 23.37
CA LYS A 17 8.68 -18.42 24.07
C LYS A 17 9.78 -17.57 24.68
N LEU A 18 10.22 -16.53 24.00
CA LEU A 18 11.25 -15.61 24.50
C LEU A 18 10.73 -14.77 25.69
N SER A 19 9.45 -14.35 25.67
CA SER A 19 8.84 -13.62 26.79
C SER A 19 8.68 -14.41 28.10
N GLY A 20 8.78 -15.74 28.05
CA GLY A 20 8.68 -16.64 29.20
C GLY A 20 10.02 -17.15 29.74
N THR A 21 11.15 -16.78 29.12
CA THR A 21 12.49 -17.27 29.49
C THR A 21 13.41 -16.07 29.73
N GLU A 22 13.87 -15.85 30.96
CA GLU A 22 14.68 -14.65 31.35
C GLU A 22 16.10 -14.60 30.74
N ASP A 23 16.44 -15.48 29.79
CA ASP A 23 17.79 -15.56 29.22
C ASP A 23 17.73 -15.64 27.69
N THR A 24 17.55 -14.49 27.05
CA THR A 24 17.61 -14.33 25.60
C THR A 24 18.82 -13.49 25.25
N GLY A 25 19.83 -14.12 24.65
CA GLY A 25 21.02 -13.40 24.20
C GLY A 25 20.69 -12.34 23.13
N PRO A 26 21.51 -11.28 23.00
CA PRO A 26 21.25 -10.11 22.14
C PRO A 26 20.97 -10.46 20.67
N LEU A 27 21.53 -11.57 20.19
CA LEU A 27 21.34 -12.08 18.83
C LEU A 27 19.90 -12.52 18.53
N SER A 28 19.09 -12.90 19.54
CA SER A 28 17.70 -13.32 19.30
C SER A 28 16.75 -12.13 19.15
N ASP A 29 16.99 -11.07 19.90
CA ASP A 29 16.20 -9.83 19.81
C ASP A 29 16.49 -9.11 18.49
N GLU A 30 17.75 -9.08 18.05
CA GLU A 30 18.16 -8.53 16.75
C GLU A 30 17.44 -9.23 15.57
N VAL A 31 17.33 -10.56 15.60
CA VAL A 31 16.66 -11.33 14.52
C VAL A 31 15.16 -11.01 14.45
N ASP A 32 14.49 -10.86 15.60
CA ASP A 32 13.06 -10.55 15.65
C ASP A 32 12.78 -9.09 15.28
N GLU A 33 13.68 -8.16 15.64
CA GLU A 33 13.67 -6.76 15.20
C GLU A 33 13.85 -6.63 13.68
N ASP A 34 14.70 -7.46 13.06
CA ASP A 34 14.94 -7.46 11.62
C ASP A 34 13.79 -8.09 10.80
N LEU A 35 13.17 -9.17 11.33
CA LEU A 35 12.11 -9.87 10.62
C LEU A 35 10.74 -9.22 10.77
N THR A 36 10.47 -8.51 11.87
CA THR A 36 9.16 -7.87 12.08
C THR A 36 8.80 -6.88 10.94
N PRO A 37 9.67 -5.94 10.54
CA PRO A 37 9.42 -5.04 9.40
C PRO A 37 9.19 -5.79 8.08
N PHE A 38 9.84 -6.94 7.88
CA PHE A 38 9.70 -7.77 6.69
C PHE A 38 8.29 -8.35 6.56
N PHE A 39 7.80 -9.00 7.61
CA PHE A 39 6.46 -9.60 7.60
C PHE A 39 5.36 -8.55 7.56
N SER A 40 5.57 -7.42 8.23
CA SER A 40 4.71 -6.24 8.16
C SER A 40 4.50 -5.77 6.72
N ARG A 41 5.56 -5.63 5.92
CA ARG A 41 5.45 -5.19 4.52
C ARG A 41 4.79 -6.23 3.62
N LEU A 42 5.10 -7.51 3.82
CA LEU A 42 4.44 -8.59 3.07
C LEU A 42 2.94 -8.63 3.36
N ASP A 43 2.54 -8.41 4.61
CA ASP A 43 1.13 -8.37 4.97
C ASP A 43 0.39 -7.23 4.27
N ILE A 44 0.97 -6.02 4.22
CA ILE A 44 0.44 -4.90 3.41
C ILE A 44 0.27 -5.29 1.94
N GLN A 45 1.26 -5.96 1.35
CA GLN A 45 1.19 -6.36 -0.06
C GLN A 45 0.08 -7.38 -0.32
N VAL A 46 -0.12 -8.33 0.59
CA VAL A 46 -1.18 -9.34 0.46
C VAL A 46 -2.56 -8.74 0.73
N THR A 47 -2.72 -7.92 1.76
CA THR A 47 -3.99 -7.26 2.10
C THR A 47 -4.40 -6.25 1.04
N SER A 48 -3.45 -5.50 0.45
CA SER A 48 -3.78 -4.57 -0.63
C SER A 48 -4.27 -5.24 -1.91
N PHE A 49 -3.95 -6.53 -2.12
CA PHE A 49 -4.34 -7.30 -3.30
C PHE A 49 -5.63 -8.13 -3.10
N ILE A 50 -5.92 -8.55 -1.87
CA ILE A 50 -6.99 -9.52 -1.54
C ILE A 50 -8.01 -8.85 -0.62
N ASP A 51 -9.19 -8.56 -1.18
CA ASP A 51 -10.29 -7.80 -0.60
C ASP A 51 -10.80 -8.35 0.76
N ASP A 52 -10.74 -9.68 0.94
CA ASP A 52 -11.41 -10.35 2.08
C ASP A 52 -10.48 -10.72 3.25
N ARG A 53 -9.22 -10.25 3.27
CA ARG A 53 -8.25 -10.65 4.31
C ARG A 53 -7.94 -9.52 5.29
N ALA A 54 -8.30 -9.73 6.56
CA ALA A 54 -7.84 -8.91 7.67
C ALA A 54 -6.30 -8.87 7.71
N THR A 55 -5.71 -7.70 7.99
CA THR A 55 -4.26 -7.59 8.25
C THR A 55 -3.86 -8.54 9.37
N LEU A 56 -2.73 -9.25 9.24
CA LEU A 56 -2.16 -10.07 10.31
C LEU A 56 -1.51 -9.24 11.42
N LEU A 57 -1.46 -7.92 11.28
CA LEU A 57 -0.85 -7.03 12.27
C LEU A 57 -1.33 -7.26 13.73
N PRO A 58 -2.62 -7.51 14.04
CA PRO A 58 -3.06 -7.81 15.41
C PRO A 58 -2.39 -9.04 16.01
N MET A 59 -1.89 -9.94 15.15
CA MET A 59 -1.07 -11.06 15.56
C MET A 59 0.39 -10.64 15.66
N ILE A 60 0.99 -10.01 14.63
CA ILE A 60 2.44 -9.71 14.55
C ILE A 60 2.92 -8.68 15.59
N VAL A 61 2.03 -7.79 16.04
CA VAL A 61 2.33 -6.66 16.91
C VAL A 61 1.44 -6.75 18.16
N PRO A 62 1.98 -6.65 19.40
CA PRO A 62 1.19 -6.74 20.62
C PRO A 62 0.02 -5.76 20.61
N GLN A 63 -1.13 -6.14 21.16
CA GLN A 63 -2.39 -5.36 21.13
C GLN A 63 -2.22 -3.91 21.67
N GLY A 64 -1.22 -3.64 22.52
CA GLY A 64 -0.88 -2.28 23.00
C GLY A 64 -0.12 -1.39 22.01
N SER A 65 0.50 -1.95 20.95
CA SER A 65 1.20 -1.21 19.88
C SER A 65 0.30 -0.83 18.70
N PHE A 66 -0.98 -1.24 18.72
CA PHE A 66 -1.99 -0.75 17.77
C PHE A 66 -2.37 0.71 18.04
N CYS A 67 -2.22 1.15 19.28
CA CYS A 67 -2.21 2.55 19.65
C CYS A 67 -0.86 3.13 19.24
N LEU A 68 -0.84 4.21 18.44
CA LEU A 68 0.37 5.04 18.38
C LEU A 68 0.48 5.84 19.67
N SER A 69 0.73 5.15 20.76
CA SER A 69 1.36 5.79 21.90
C SER A 69 2.77 6.17 21.42
N GLY A 70 2.88 7.35 20.78
CA GLY A 70 4.06 7.79 20.01
C GLY A 70 3.70 8.32 18.63
N ALA A 71 3.27 9.59 18.58
CA ALA A 71 2.86 10.31 17.39
C ALA A 71 3.89 10.26 16.25
N VAL A 72 3.41 10.40 15.00
CA VAL A 72 4.26 10.77 13.85
C VAL A 72 5.22 11.89 14.30
N PRO A 73 6.55 11.71 14.16
CA PRO A 73 7.51 12.67 14.66
C PRO A 73 7.40 13.98 13.89
N ASP A 74 7.79 15.09 14.52
CA ASP A 74 7.74 16.42 13.88
C ASP A 74 8.72 16.52 12.68
N ALA A 75 9.78 15.71 12.69
CA ALA A 75 10.68 15.53 11.57
C ALA A 75 11.26 14.11 11.54
N PHE A 76 11.47 13.58 10.33
CA PHE A 76 12.21 12.34 10.16
C PHE A 76 13.72 12.59 10.10
N SER A 77 14.50 11.64 10.61
CA SER A 77 15.96 11.63 10.53
C SER A 77 16.49 10.75 9.39
N SER A 78 15.70 9.79 8.91
CA SER A 78 16.07 8.88 7.82
C SER A 78 14.88 8.40 7.00
N ILE A 79 15.16 7.88 5.80
CA ILE A 79 14.16 7.22 4.94
C ILE A 79 13.59 5.99 5.65
N ASP A 80 14.41 5.24 6.39
CA ASP A 80 13.96 4.04 7.12
C ASP A 80 12.98 4.38 8.24
N GLN A 81 13.23 5.46 8.98
CA GLN A 81 12.30 5.94 10.00
C GLN A 81 10.96 6.34 9.39
N ALA A 82 10.99 7.09 8.28
CA ALA A 82 9.79 7.49 7.56
C ALA A 82 9.01 6.27 7.03
N ARG A 83 9.71 5.28 6.46
CA ARG A 83 9.14 4.03 5.95
C ARG A 83 8.47 3.22 7.06
N SER A 84 9.14 3.04 8.19
CA SER A 84 8.59 2.31 9.35
C SER A 84 7.35 3.00 9.91
N CYS A 85 7.34 4.33 9.98
CA CYS A 85 6.17 5.10 10.39
C CYS A 85 5.01 4.95 9.39
N GLN A 86 5.27 5.08 8.09
CA GLN A 86 4.25 4.87 7.05
C GLN A 86 3.66 3.46 7.09
N CYS A 87 4.50 2.44 7.30
CA CYS A 87 4.06 1.05 7.40
C CYS A 87 2.99 0.88 8.50
N LYS A 88 3.23 1.46 9.69
CA LYS A 88 2.28 1.43 10.81
C LYS A 88 0.95 2.10 10.46
N ILE A 89 1.01 3.30 9.86
CA ILE A 89 -0.20 4.04 9.45
C ILE A 89 -0.98 3.23 8.40
N MET A 90 -0.29 2.64 7.43
CA MET A 90 -0.90 1.82 6.38
C MET A 90 -1.60 0.59 6.94
N HIS A 91 -1.01 -0.11 7.91
CA HIS A 91 -1.68 -1.22 8.59
C HIS A 91 -2.94 -0.79 9.33
N GLN A 92 -2.90 0.34 10.03
CA GLN A 92 -4.09 0.85 10.71
C GLN A 92 -5.18 1.29 9.72
N LEU A 93 -4.79 1.85 8.58
CA LEU A 93 -5.72 2.18 7.50
C LEU A 93 -6.39 0.92 6.96
N PHE A 94 -5.64 -0.12 6.62
CA PHE A 94 -6.22 -1.38 6.15
C PHE A 94 -7.08 -2.06 7.22
N HIS A 95 -6.64 -2.02 8.48
CA HIS A 95 -7.45 -2.51 9.59
C HIS A 95 -8.76 -1.72 9.71
N TYR A 96 -8.72 -0.39 9.61
CA TYR A 96 -9.93 0.45 9.64
C TYR A 96 -10.88 0.11 8.49
N ILE A 97 -10.37 0.04 7.26
CA ILE A 97 -11.17 -0.29 6.07
C ILE A 97 -11.82 -1.67 6.21
N HIS A 98 -11.08 -2.66 6.73
CA HIS A 98 -11.59 -4.01 6.89
C HIS A 98 -12.58 -4.12 8.06
N THR A 99 -12.24 -3.57 9.22
CA THR A 99 -13.08 -3.66 10.44
C THR A 99 -14.40 -2.91 10.29
N TYR A 100 -14.41 -1.80 9.55
CA TYR A 100 -15.59 -0.95 9.33
C TYR A 100 -15.97 -0.92 7.85
N GLN A 101 -15.90 -2.07 7.18
CA GLN A 101 -16.08 -2.19 5.73
C GLN A 101 -17.44 -1.66 5.26
N GLU A 102 -18.51 -1.90 6.02
CA GLU A 102 -19.85 -1.44 5.66
C GLU A 102 -19.94 0.09 5.73
N GLU A 103 -19.54 0.68 6.86
CA GLU A 103 -19.54 2.12 7.10
C GLU A 103 -18.64 2.86 6.09
N PHE A 104 -17.47 2.30 5.83
CA PHE A 104 -16.54 2.80 4.85
C PHE A 104 -17.15 2.77 3.44
N SER A 105 -17.75 1.65 3.05
CA SER A 105 -18.39 1.49 1.73
C SER A 105 -19.56 2.46 1.52
N ILE A 106 -20.38 2.69 2.55
CA ILE A 106 -21.46 3.68 2.53
C ILE A 106 -20.88 5.07 2.28
N SER A 107 -19.85 5.46 3.05
CA SER A 107 -19.23 6.78 2.94
C SER A 107 -18.64 7.04 1.55
N GLN A 108 -18.01 6.02 0.95
CA GLN A 108 -17.46 6.07 -0.40
C GLN A 108 -18.55 6.20 -1.48
N ARG A 109 -19.68 5.51 -1.31
CA ARG A 109 -20.81 5.53 -2.23
C ARG A 109 -21.56 6.86 -2.20
N GLU A 110 -21.92 7.31 -1.00
CA GLU A 110 -22.71 8.53 -0.79
C GLU A 110 -21.87 9.80 -0.98
N ARG A 111 -20.55 9.66 -1.04
CA ARG A 111 -19.59 10.77 -1.11
C ARG A 111 -19.75 11.75 0.05
N THR A 112 -20.05 11.22 1.23
CA THR A 112 -20.14 11.97 2.49
C THR A 112 -19.86 11.04 3.66
N PHE A 113 -19.61 11.58 4.85
CA PHE A 113 -19.60 10.79 6.08
C PHE A 113 -21.00 10.83 6.70
N PRO A 114 -21.75 9.71 6.73
CA PRO A 114 -23.11 9.71 7.26
C PRO A 114 -23.18 10.17 8.71
N GLU A 115 -24.19 10.98 9.05
CA GLU A 115 -24.38 11.51 10.40
C GLU A 115 -24.58 10.39 11.43
N GLY A 116 -25.20 9.28 11.03
CA GLY A 116 -25.47 8.12 11.90
C GLY A 116 -24.29 7.20 12.20
N LEU A 117 -23.09 7.45 11.66
CA LEU A 117 -21.93 6.59 11.92
C LEU A 117 -21.53 6.59 13.40
N PRO A 118 -21.16 5.42 13.98
CA PRO A 118 -20.69 5.34 15.36
C PRO A 118 -19.47 6.24 15.63
N SER A 119 -19.42 6.86 16.81
CA SER A 119 -18.37 7.83 17.16
C SER A 119 -16.95 7.24 17.11
N ASN A 120 -16.78 5.95 17.44
CA ASN A 120 -15.49 5.27 17.34
C ASN A 120 -14.99 5.20 15.89
N VAL A 121 -15.88 4.96 14.92
CA VAL A 121 -15.55 4.92 13.49
C VAL A 121 -15.08 6.28 13.01
N LYS A 122 -15.85 7.34 13.34
CA LYS A 122 -15.51 8.73 13.01
C LYS A 122 -14.18 9.15 13.64
N ASN A 123 -13.98 8.86 14.92
CA ASN A 123 -12.75 9.20 15.64
C ASN A 123 -11.54 8.47 15.05
N MET A 124 -11.69 7.20 14.66
CA MET A 124 -10.61 6.44 14.04
C MET A 124 -10.24 7.00 12.66
N ALA A 125 -11.24 7.31 11.82
CA ALA A 125 -11.02 7.96 10.53
C ALA A 125 -10.33 9.32 10.68
N PHE A 126 -10.79 10.15 11.62
CA PHE A 126 -10.19 11.44 11.93
C PHE A 126 -8.72 11.30 12.38
N ASN A 127 -8.44 10.38 13.29
CA ASN A 127 -7.09 10.11 13.77
C ASN A 127 -6.17 9.62 12.66
N LEU A 128 -6.64 8.73 11.78
CA LEU A 128 -5.88 8.27 10.61
C LEU A 128 -5.58 9.42 9.65
N SER A 129 -6.59 10.24 9.33
CA SER A 129 -6.43 11.40 8.46
C SER A 129 -5.39 12.36 9.03
N HIS A 130 -5.51 12.70 10.31
CA HIS A 130 -4.55 13.58 10.98
C HIS A 130 -3.11 13.03 10.90
N GLN A 131 -2.92 11.74 11.11
CA GLN A 131 -1.60 11.11 11.00
C GLN A 131 -1.04 11.09 9.58
N LEU A 132 -1.87 10.80 8.59
CA LEU A 132 -1.46 10.81 7.18
C LEU A 132 -0.98 12.20 6.75
N HIS A 133 -1.66 13.25 7.20
CA HIS A 133 -1.27 14.63 6.93
C HIS A 133 0.00 15.03 7.70
N ARG A 134 0.10 14.67 8.98
CA ARG A 134 1.32 14.91 9.77
C ARG A 134 2.54 14.22 9.18
N TRP A 135 2.39 12.97 8.73
CA TRP A 135 3.48 12.23 8.09
C TRP A 135 3.92 12.95 6.83
N SER A 136 2.97 13.43 6.02
CA SER A 136 3.28 14.15 4.77
C SER A 136 4.09 15.42 5.06
N ALA A 137 3.67 16.22 6.04
CA ALA A 137 4.37 17.43 6.43
C ALA A 137 5.79 17.15 6.95
N ALA A 138 5.95 16.18 7.86
CA ALA A 138 7.25 15.80 8.40
C ALA A 138 8.18 15.23 7.31
N PHE A 139 7.62 14.43 6.39
CA PHE A 139 8.37 13.83 5.29
C PHE A 139 8.78 14.87 4.25
N ASP A 140 7.92 15.81 3.88
CA ASP A 140 8.26 16.87 2.95
C ASP A 140 9.39 17.75 3.49
N GLY A 141 9.35 18.10 4.79
CA GLY A 141 10.44 18.82 5.44
C GLY A 141 11.76 18.04 5.42
N PHE A 142 11.73 16.75 5.77
CA PHE A 142 12.91 15.89 5.71
C PHE A 142 13.46 15.75 4.28
N TYR A 143 12.59 15.42 3.31
CA TYR A 143 12.97 15.14 1.94
C TYR A 143 13.53 16.39 1.24
N ALA A 144 12.96 17.58 1.51
CA ALA A 144 13.49 18.83 0.97
C ALA A 144 14.93 19.11 1.44
N ARG A 145 15.24 18.84 2.71
CA ARG A 145 16.58 19.03 3.27
C ARG A 145 17.59 17.99 2.79
N SER A 146 17.15 16.73 2.67
CA SER A 146 18.05 15.61 2.41
C SER A 146 18.23 15.30 0.91
N SER A 147 17.25 15.64 0.06
CA SER A 147 17.27 15.30 -1.37
C SER A 147 18.51 15.74 -2.17
N PRO A 148 19.17 16.90 -1.91
CA PRO A 148 20.35 17.29 -2.68
C PRO A 148 21.54 16.35 -2.51
N ASN A 149 21.60 15.64 -1.38
CA ASN A 149 22.72 14.76 -1.01
C ASN A 149 22.33 13.28 -0.97
N MET A 150 21.09 12.93 -1.34
CA MET A 150 20.61 11.56 -1.33
C MET A 150 21.24 10.75 -2.47
N ASN A 151 21.65 9.52 -2.16
CA ASN A 151 22.01 8.57 -3.19
C ASN A 151 20.76 8.21 -4.05
N PRO A 152 20.94 7.67 -5.27
CA PRO A 152 19.82 7.33 -6.15
C PRO A 152 18.82 6.32 -5.58
N PHE A 153 19.24 5.45 -4.65
CA PHE A 153 18.36 4.47 -4.01
C PHE A 153 17.43 5.14 -3.01
N ASP A 154 17.97 5.99 -2.13
CA ASP A 154 17.18 6.76 -1.16
C ASP A 154 16.23 7.74 -1.83
N PHE A 155 16.69 8.36 -2.92
CA PHE A 155 15.84 9.24 -3.73
C PHE A 155 14.61 8.47 -4.26
N ARG A 156 14.85 7.29 -4.87
CA ARG A 156 13.77 6.41 -5.37
C ARG A 156 12.87 5.92 -4.25
N ALA A 157 13.44 5.48 -3.12
CA ALA A 157 12.68 5.05 -1.96
C ALA A 157 11.77 6.15 -1.45
N GLY A 158 12.25 7.40 -1.38
CA GLY A 158 11.41 8.53 -0.98
C GLY A 158 10.27 8.84 -1.95
N MET A 159 10.50 8.73 -3.27
CA MET A 159 9.42 8.87 -4.26
C MET A 159 8.35 7.79 -4.09
N VAL A 160 8.76 6.54 -3.84
CA VAL A 160 7.84 5.43 -3.54
C VAL A 160 7.03 5.76 -2.29
N LEU A 161 7.66 6.19 -1.19
CA LEU A 161 6.96 6.58 0.03
C LEU A 161 5.93 7.68 -0.22
N LYS A 162 6.26 8.71 -1.03
CA LYS A 162 5.30 9.77 -1.41
C LYS A 162 4.10 9.23 -2.18
N ILE A 163 4.33 8.31 -3.13
CA ILE A 163 3.25 7.70 -3.91
C ILE A 163 2.30 6.91 -3.00
N HIS A 164 2.85 6.08 -2.10
CA HIS A 164 2.05 5.31 -1.14
C HIS A 164 1.29 6.21 -0.17
N GLN A 165 1.92 7.30 0.29
CA GLN A 165 1.27 8.24 1.19
C GLN A 165 0.06 8.91 0.55
N LYS A 166 0.23 9.44 -0.68
CA LYS A 166 -0.88 10.04 -1.42
C LYS A 166 -2.00 9.05 -1.67
N THR A 167 -1.65 7.80 -1.96
CA THR A 167 -2.61 6.72 -2.13
C THR A 167 -3.38 6.45 -0.85
N ALA A 168 -2.70 6.39 0.30
CA ALA A 168 -3.33 6.20 1.60
C ALA A 168 -4.29 7.34 1.98
N CYS A 169 -3.94 8.60 1.71
CA CYS A 169 -4.86 9.74 1.86
C CYS A 169 -6.12 9.53 1.00
N LEU A 170 -5.94 9.24 -0.29
CA LEU A 170 -7.04 9.04 -1.22
C LEU A 170 -7.91 7.82 -0.92
N MET A 171 -7.35 6.79 -0.29
CA MET A 171 -8.11 5.63 0.17
C MET A 171 -9.02 5.98 1.34
N LEU A 172 -8.56 6.81 2.28
CA LEU A 172 -9.35 7.20 3.44
C LEU A 172 -10.38 8.28 3.10
N GLU A 173 -10.01 9.21 2.22
CA GLU A 173 -10.84 10.34 1.82
C GLU A 173 -12.05 9.91 1.01
N VAL A 174 -13.13 10.67 1.20
CA VAL A 174 -14.36 10.52 0.45
C VAL A 174 -14.14 11.04 -0.98
N PRO A 175 -14.63 10.37 -2.04
CA PRO A 175 -14.28 10.73 -3.42
C PRO A 175 -14.66 12.18 -3.79
N HIS A 176 -13.67 12.98 -4.17
CA HIS A 176 -13.85 14.38 -4.51
C HIS A 176 -13.19 14.74 -5.87
N PRO A 177 -13.74 15.67 -6.68
CA PRO A 177 -13.16 16.03 -7.98
C PRO A 177 -11.68 16.48 -7.95
N THR A 178 -11.25 17.13 -6.87
CA THR A 178 -9.86 17.57 -6.67
C THR A 178 -8.87 16.41 -6.59
N HIS A 179 -9.33 15.19 -6.30
CA HIS A 179 -8.49 13.99 -6.27
C HIS A 179 -7.84 13.68 -7.63
N ASP A 180 -8.36 14.22 -8.74
CA ASP A 180 -7.68 14.08 -10.03
C ASP A 180 -6.27 14.67 -10.01
N ASN A 181 -6.02 15.76 -9.29
CA ASN A 181 -4.67 16.32 -9.20
C ASN A 181 -3.71 15.35 -8.48
N GLU A 182 -4.19 14.70 -7.43
CA GLU A 182 -3.42 13.72 -6.66
C GLU A 182 -3.17 12.44 -7.46
N TYR A 183 -4.18 11.95 -8.19
CA TYR A 183 -4.01 10.87 -9.16
C TYR A 183 -2.97 11.22 -10.23
N ALA A 184 -2.88 12.49 -10.65
CA ALA A 184 -1.94 12.94 -11.67
C ALA A 184 -0.51 12.85 -11.13
N ALA A 185 -0.32 13.37 -9.92
CA ALA A 185 0.95 13.34 -9.23
C ALA A 185 1.44 11.89 -9.02
N ILE A 186 0.56 10.98 -8.60
CA ILE A 186 0.89 9.55 -8.45
C ILE A 186 1.36 8.96 -9.78
N VAL A 187 0.59 9.14 -10.86
CA VAL A 187 0.94 8.60 -12.18
C VAL A 187 2.25 9.21 -12.70
N PHE A 188 2.45 10.51 -12.50
CA PHE A 188 3.68 11.20 -12.89
C PHE A 188 4.90 10.65 -12.16
N MET A 189 4.85 10.57 -10.82
CA MET A 189 5.95 10.04 -10.01
C MET A 189 6.25 8.57 -10.36
N ALA A 190 5.21 7.75 -10.56
CA ALA A 190 5.37 6.35 -10.93
C ALA A 190 6.06 6.17 -12.30
N ARG A 191 5.81 7.07 -13.27
CA ARG A 191 6.53 7.06 -14.55
C ARG A 191 8.02 7.33 -14.40
N GLN A 192 8.41 8.19 -13.45
CA GLN A 192 9.83 8.48 -13.21
C GLN A 192 10.56 7.27 -12.58
N LEU A 193 9.83 6.42 -11.83
CA LEU A 193 10.37 5.23 -11.20
C LEU A 193 10.51 4.04 -12.15
N LEU A 194 9.59 3.90 -13.10
CA LEU A 194 9.60 2.78 -14.04
C LEU A 194 10.55 3.08 -15.22
N PRO A 195 11.46 2.16 -15.57
CA PRO A 195 12.32 2.35 -16.72
C PRO A 195 11.48 2.44 -18.00
N THR A 196 11.44 3.63 -18.60
CA THR A 196 10.83 3.84 -19.91
C THR A 196 11.64 3.07 -20.95
N SER A 197 10.95 2.39 -21.87
CA SER A 197 11.52 1.52 -22.90
C SER A 197 12.43 2.24 -23.92
N VAL A 198 12.69 3.53 -23.75
CA VAL A 198 13.48 4.37 -24.65
C VAL A 198 14.91 4.64 -24.15
N SER A 199 15.24 4.34 -22.89
CA SER A 199 16.59 4.57 -22.34
C SER A 199 17.48 3.34 -22.33
N SER A 200 17.12 2.29 -23.06
CA SER A 200 17.92 1.07 -23.19
C SER A 200 19.11 1.20 -24.15
N VAL A 201 19.99 2.19 -23.95
CA VAL A 201 21.37 2.20 -24.49
C VAL A 201 22.30 3.12 -23.67
N ARG A 202 22.53 2.85 -22.37
CA ARG A 202 23.77 3.23 -21.62
C ARG A 202 23.65 2.90 -20.12
N ASN A 203 23.79 1.63 -19.77
CA ASN A 203 24.47 1.18 -18.55
C ASN A 203 24.34 -0.34 -18.44
N THR A 204 25.01 -1.01 -19.37
CA THR A 204 25.17 -2.46 -19.40
C THR A 204 26.27 -2.88 -18.42
N LEU A 205 26.11 -2.58 -17.13
CA LEU A 205 26.94 -3.16 -16.05
C LEU A 205 26.15 -3.51 -14.77
N VAL A 206 24.83 -3.30 -14.74
CA VAL A 206 23.95 -3.74 -13.61
C VAL A 206 22.93 -4.78 -14.09
N THR A 207 23.37 -5.68 -14.97
CA THR A 207 22.56 -6.81 -15.44
C THR A 207 23.18 -8.11 -14.98
N GLN A 208 23.13 -8.36 -13.66
CA GLN A 208 23.24 -9.72 -13.09
C GLN A 208 22.87 -9.79 -11.60
N ALA A 209 22.05 -8.88 -11.08
CA ALA A 209 21.28 -9.23 -9.88
C ALA A 209 20.22 -10.25 -10.35
N PRO A 210 20.10 -11.44 -9.70
CA PRO A 210 19.01 -12.36 -10.00
C PRO A 210 17.67 -11.63 -9.86
N ALA A 211 16.59 -12.24 -10.35
CA ALA A 211 15.22 -11.80 -10.07
C ALA A 211 14.90 -11.94 -8.56
N SER A 212 15.72 -11.33 -7.69
CA SER A 212 15.43 -11.17 -6.29
C SER A 212 14.14 -10.36 -6.24
N CYS A 213 13.14 -11.00 -5.67
CA CYS A 213 11.92 -10.37 -5.20
C CYS A 213 12.35 -9.12 -4.41
N SER A 214 12.33 -7.95 -5.05
CA SER A 214 12.49 -6.70 -4.33
C SER A 214 11.19 -6.54 -3.58
N MET A 215 11.27 -6.81 -2.28
CA MET A 215 10.14 -6.82 -1.37
C MET A 215 9.64 -5.43 -1.01
N ASP A 216 10.31 -4.40 -1.52
CA ASP A 216 9.84 -3.03 -1.41
C ASP A 216 8.62 -2.86 -2.31
N THR A 217 7.51 -2.45 -1.70
CA THR A 217 6.30 -2.02 -2.37
C THR A 217 6.68 -0.92 -3.36
N GLY A 218 6.65 -1.19 -4.66
CA GLY A 218 6.91 -0.16 -5.67
C GLY A 218 5.65 0.63 -6.01
N ALA A 219 5.48 1.00 -7.27
CA ALA A 219 4.38 1.87 -7.69
C ALA A 219 3.18 1.12 -8.29
N VAL A 220 3.23 -0.20 -8.43
CA VAL A 220 2.20 -0.99 -9.15
C VAL A 220 0.85 -0.95 -8.41
N ALA A 221 0.81 -1.18 -7.09
CA ALA A 221 -0.44 -1.15 -6.33
C ALA A 221 -1.11 0.25 -6.33
N PRO A 222 -0.37 1.36 -6.06
CA PRO A 222 -0.87 2.72 -6.25
C PRO A 222 -1.42 3.00 -7.65
N LEU A 223 -0.70 2.58 -8.71
CA LEU A 223 -1.16 2.79 -10.09
C LEU A 223 -2.44 2.00 -10.38
N TYR A 224 -2.57 0.77 -9.86
CA TYR A 224 -3.79 -0.01 -9.96
C TYR A 224 -4.95 0.70 -9.25
N PHE A 225 -4.72 1.23 -8.05
CA PHE A 225 -5.70 2.04 -7.33
C PHE A 225 -6.17 3.24 -8.15
N VAL A 226 -5.26 4.01 -8.77
CA VAL A 226 -5.63 5.12 -9.66
C VAL A 226 -6.48 4.65 -10.85
N ALA A 227 -6.08 3.55 -11.50
CA ALA A 227 -6.81 3.00 -12.66
C ALA A 227 -8.25 2.57 -12.32
N MET A 228 -8.48 2.13 -11.08
CA MET A 228 -9.79 1.66 -10.61
C MET A 228 -10.68 2.80 -10.11
N ASN A 229 -10.10 3.83 -9.47
CA ASN A 229 -10.86 4.84 -8.72
C ASN A 229 -10.99 6.19 -9.43
N SER A 230 -10.12 6.53 -10.39
CA SER A 230 -10.21 7.82 -11.06
C SER A 230 -11.49 7.94 -11.93
N ALA A 231 -12.26 9.00 -11.70
CA ALA A 231 -13.42 9.32 -12.54
C ALA A 231 -13.01 9.71 -13.97
N ASN A 232 -11.83 10.33 -14.12
CA ASN A 232 -11.28 10.80 -15.39
C ASN A 232 -10.83 9.62 -16.28
N PRO A 233 -11.47 9.38 -17.44
CA PRO A 233 -11.09 8.29 -18.35
C PRO A 233 -9.64 8.38 -18.83
N SER A 234 -9.15 9.59 -19.12
CA SER A 234 -7.78 9.81 -19.58
C SER A 234 -6.77 9.42 -18.50
N ARG A 235 -7.03 9.80 -17.24
CA ARG A 235 -6.17 9.41 -16.12
C ARG A 235 -6.13 7.90 -15.89
N ARG A 236 -7.28 7.22 -16.01
CA ARG A 236 -7.32 5.74 -15.95
C ARG A 236 -6.49 5.12 -17.07
N GLN A 237 -6.60 5.63 -18.29
CA GLN A 237 -5.84 5.13 -19.43
C GLN A 237 -4.34 5.34 -19.25
N GLU A 238 -3.93 6.50 -18.72
CA GLU A 238 -2.56 6.80 -18.37
C GLU A 238 -2.00 5.80 -17.34
N ALA A 239 -2.68 5.62 -16.20
CA ALA A 239 -2.25 4.67 -15.18
C ALA A 239 -2.12 3.25 -15.75
N LEU A 240 -3.09 2.81 -16.57
CA LEU A 240 -3.05 1.53 -17.26
C LEU A 240 -1.90 1.40 -18.26
N ALA A 241 -1.51 2.47 -18.94
CA ALA A 241 -0.36 2.47 -19.85
C ALA A 241 0.95 2.28 -19.07
N VAL A 242 1.09 2.98 -17.94
CA VAL A 242 2.24 2.85 -17.05
C VAL A 242 2.34 1.44 -16.48
N LEU A 243 1.24 0.85 -15.99
CA LEU A 243 1.19 -0.54 -15.52
C LEU A 243 1.59 -1.57 -16.59
N ARG A 244 1.29 -1.33 -17.87
CA ARG A 244 1.72 -2.24 -18.95
C ARG A 244 3.21 -2.17 -19.25
N SER A 245 3.83 -1.02 -18.94
CA SER A 245 5.26 -0.81 -19.16
C SER A 245 6.13 -1.42 -18.06
N SER A 246 5.56 -1.73 -16.89
CA SER A 246 6.31 -2.38 -15.80
C SER A 246 6.68 -3.81 -16.19
N ARG A 247 7.98 -4.11 -16.22
CA ARG A 247 8.52 -5.43 -16.61
C ARG A 247 8.77 -6.36 -15.44
N ARG A 248 8.85 -5.84 -14.22
CA ARG A 248 9.16 -6.60 -13.01
C ARG A 248 7.94 -6.62 -12.09
N PRO A 249 7.52 -7.79 -11.57
CA PRO A 249 6.52 -7.85 -10.52
C PRO A 249 7.08 -7.27 -9.22
N GLU A 250 6.21 -6.63 -8.44
CA GLU A 250 6.50 -6.06 -7.11
C GLU A 250 5.80 -6.92 -6.06
N GLY A 251 6.52 -7.92 -5.51
CA GLY A 251 5.90 -8.94 -4.66
C GLY A 251 4.78 -9.70 -5.40
N VAL A 252 3.55 -9.63 -4.88
CA VAL A 252 2.35 -10.23 -5.52
C VAL A 252 1.84 -9.42 -6.71
N TRP A 253 2.32 -8.20 -6.91
CA TRP A 253 1.80 -7.26 -7.90
C TRP A 253 2.50 -7.39 -9.25
N GLY A 254 1.88 -8.11 -10.19
CA GLY A 254 2.30 -8.14 -11.59
C GLY A 254 1.65 -7.01 -12.39
N GLY A 255 2.37 -5.94 -12.74
CA GLY A 255 1.79 -4.76 -13.39
C GLY A 255 1.02 -5.05 -14.69
N MET A 256 1.54 -5.92 -15.56
CA MET A 256 0.82 -6.35 -16.76
C MET A 256 -0.48 -7.11 -16.44
N LEU A 257 -0.45 -7.99 -15.43
CA LEU A 257 -1.60 -8.76 -14.99
C LEU A 257 -2.69 -7.83 -14.46
N VAL A 258 -2.35 -6.95 -13.52
CA VAL A 258 -3.33 -6.04 -12.92
C VAL A 258 -3.85 -5.00 -13.92
N ALA A 259 -3.07 -4.61 -14.93
CA ALA A 259 -3.56 -3.79 -16.04
C ALA A 259 -4.61 -4.50 -16.92
N LYS A 260 -4.50 -5.83 -17.07
CA LYS A 260 -5.52 -6.64 -17.79
C LYS A 260 -6.79 -6.75 -16.94
N VAL A 261 -6.64 -7.04 -15.64
CA VAL A 261 -7.78 -7.12 -14.69
C VAL A 261 -8.54 -5.79 -14.65
N ALA A 262 -7.86 -4.67 -14.39
CA ALA A 262 -8.48 -3.35 -14.33
C ALA A 262 -9.19 -3.00 -15.65
N ARG A 263 -8.57 -3.26 -16.80
CA ARG A 263 -9.21 -3.03 -18.11
C ARG A 263 -10.49 -3.85 -18.25
N ARG A 264 -10.46 -5.13 -17.91
CA ARG A 264 -11.63 -6.02 -18.02
C ARG A 264 -12.75 -5.55 -17.10
N TYR A 265 -12.44 -5.21 -15.86
CA TYR A 265 -13.42 -4.66 -14.92
C TYR A 265 -14.10 -3.40 -15.46
N LEU A 266 -13.32 -2.44 -15.98
CA LEU A 266 -13.86 -1.21 -16.55
C LEU A 266 -14.75 -1.45 -17.78
N GLN A 267 -14.47 -2.46 -18.60
CA GLN A 267 -15.33 -2.85 -19.72
C GLN A 267 -16.66 -3.41 -19.23
N LEU A 268 -16.63 -4.29 -18.21
CA LEU A 268 -17.83 -4.86 -17.62
C LEU A 268 -18.70 -3.79 -16.95
N LYS A 269 -18.08 -2.84 -16.23
CA LYS A 269 -18.79 -1.71 -15.61
C LYS A 269 -19.50 -0.83 -16.64
N LYS A 270 -18.88 -0.60 -17.82
CA LYS A 270 -19.51 0.16 -18.92
C LYS A 270 -20.69 -0.59 -19.57
N GLY A 271 -20.67 -1.92 -19.59
CA GLY A 271 -21.77 -2.74 -20.10
C GLY A 271 -22.90 -2.99 -19.10
N ARG A 272 -22.66 -2.70 -17.82
CA ARG A 272 -23.60 -2.86 -16.70
C ARG A 272 -23.92 -1.49 -16.09
N THR A 273 -24.67 -0.65 -16.80
CA THR A 273 -25.07 0.71 -16.37
C THR A 273 -25.99 0.74 -15.12
N GLN A 274 -25.80 -0.17 -14.15
CA GLN A 274 -26.56 -0.26 -12.91
C GLN A 274 -25.93 -1.20 -11.84
N MET A 275 -24.60 -1.17 -11.61
CA MET A 275 -24.06 -1.67 -10.32
C MET A 275 -22.92 -0.79 -9.81
N GLU A 276 -23.04 -0.47 -8.53
CA GLU A 276 -22.46 0.65 -7.80
C GLU A 276 -20.97 0.53 -7.49
N GLY A 277 -20.38 1.67 -7.12
CA GLY A 277 -18.96 1.82 -6.81
C GLY A 277 -18.54 1.05 -5.55
N GLY A 278 -17.47 0.29 -5.73
CA GLY A 278 -16.70 -0.44 -4.73
C GLY A 278 -15.61 -1.21 -5.50
N VAL A 279 -14.48 -1.52 -4.86
CA VAL A 279 -13.56 -2.53 -5.40
C VAL A 279 -14.39 -3.80 -5.60
N PRO A 280 -14.48 -4.35 -6.82
CA PRO A 280 -15.31 -5.53 -7.04
C PRO A 280 -14.78 -6.67 -6.19
N LYS A 281 -15.68 -7.36 -5.48
CA LYS A 281 -15.43 -8.72 -5.00
C LYS A 281 -15.01 -9.58 -6.19
N VAL A 282 -13.70 -9.79 -6.33
CA VAL A 282 -13.10 -10.57 -7.41
C VAL A 282 -13.49 -12.06 -7.31
N ALA A 283 -13.99 -12.51 -6.15
CA ALA A 283 -14.44 -13.89 -5.97
C ALA A 283 -15.89 -14.13 -6.44
N GLU A 284 -16.83 -13.24 -6.13
CA GLU A 284 -18.27 -13.49 -6.40
C GLU A 284 -18.67 -13.28 -7.88
N HIS A 285 -17.79 -12.69 -8.69
CA HIS A 285 -18.06 -12.33 -10.09
C HIS A 285 -17.31 -13.17 -11.12
N PHE A 286 -16.49 -14.12 -10.68
CA PHE A 286 -15.62 -14.93 -11.53
C PHE A 286 -15.99 -16.40 -11.41
N ASP A 287 -17.11 -16.77 -12.02
CA ASP A 287 -17.36 -18.15 -12.44
C ASP A 287 -16.37 -18.46 -13.58
N PHE A 288 -15.16 -18.91 -13.22
CA PHE A 288 -14.18 -19.40 -14.18
C PHE A 288 -14.67 -20.75 -14.72
N LYS A 289 -15.42 -20.73 -15.83
CA LYS A 289 -15.30 -21.83 -16.79
C LYS A 289 -14.00 -21.61 -17.56
N VAL A 290 -12.96 -22.32 -17.13
CA VAL A 290 -11.74 -22.49 -17.91
C VAL A 290 -12.11 -23.37 -19.10
N GLU A 291 -12.48 -22.75 -20.23
CA GLU A 291 -12.42 -23.42 -21.52
C GLU A 291 -11.15 -22.98 -22.24
N GLY A 292 -10.23 -23.93 -22.43
CA GLY A 292 -9.19 -23.86 -23.46
C GLY A 292 -7.91 -23.11 -23.11
N LEU A 293 -7.06 -23.73 -22.28
CA LEU A 293 -5.62 -23.79 -22.51
C LEU A 293 -5.22 -25.27 -22.53
#